data_AF-A0A3C0TDC8-F1
#
_entry.id   AF-A0A3C0TDC8-F1
#
_cell.length_a   1.000
_cell.length_b   1.000
_cell.length_c   1.000
_cell.angle_alpha   90.00
_cell.angle_beta   90.00
_cell.angle_gamma   90.00
#
_symmetry.space_group_name_H-M   'P 1'
#
loop_
_entity.id
_entity.type
_entity.pdbx_description
1 polymer ?
#
loop_
_entity_poly.entity_id
_entity_poly.type
_entity_poly.pdbx_seq_one_letter_code
_entity_poly.pdbx_strand_id
1 'polypeptide(L)'
;YLIRQTRGDPKRIRVFLQDGENDINLTQGNWTLANLNMEPALMFARYDYRFEMGSGGHDLQHGGAIFPDTLRWIWRDYTGSIIDSKLSMAQNFTHFADSRHEFNLKIDNMVNIE
;
A
#
# COMPACT_ATOMS: atom_id res chain seq x y z
N TYR A 1 -7.22 24.47 4.81
CA TYR A 1 -6.97 25.31 3.62
C TYR A 1 -6.01 24.62 2.63
N LEU A 2 -4.85 24.13 3.10
CA LEU A 2 -3.79 23.56 2.24
C LEU A 2 -4.23 22.45 1.28
N ILE A 3 -5.04 21.47 1.72
CA ILE A 3 -5.54 20.40 0.83
C ILE A 3 -6.30 20.99 -0.36
N ARG A 4 -7.16 21.99 -0.13
CA ARG A 4 -7.96 22.60 -1.21
C ARG A 4 -7.11 23.31 -2.25
N GLN A 5 -5.93 23.80 -1.88
CA GLN A 5 -5.00 24.46 -2.81
C GLN A 5 -4.36 23.48 -3.80
N THR A 6 -4.34 22.18 -3.52
CA THR A 6 -3.78 21.18 -4.44
C THR A 6 -4.75 20.78 -5.54
N ARG A 7 -5.94 21.39 -5.66
CA ARG A 7 -6.94 20.98 -6.66
C ARG A 7 -6.43 20.98 -8.10
N GLY A 8 -5.51 21.90 -8.44
CA GLY A 8 -4.90 21.97 -9.77
C GLY A 8 -3.84 20.90 -10.04
N ASP A 9 -3.21 20.39 -8.98
CA ASP A 9 -2.16 19.36 -9.04
C ASP A 9 -2.17 18.53 -7.74
N PRO A 10 -3.12 17.58 -7.59
CA PRO A 10 -3.19 16.77 -6.39
C PRO A 10 -2.04 15.77 -6.35
N LYS A 11 -1.52 15.51 -5.15
CA LYS A 11 -0.46 14.50 -4.97
C LYS A 11 -0.98 13.13 -5.39
N ARG A 12 -0.08 12.30 -5.97
CA ARG A 12 -0.37 10.91 -6.36
C ARG A 12 -0.39 9.97 -5.16
N ILE A 13 -1.34 10.20 -4.26
CA ILE A 13 -1.56 9.41 -3.05
C ILE A 13 -3.04 9.03 -2.94
N ARG A 14 -3.30 7.94 -2.23
CA ARG A 14 -4.64 7.52 -1.82
C ARG A 14 -4.79 7.78 -0.33
N VAL A 15 -5.97 8.19 0.10
CA VAL A 15 -6.23 8.53 1.50
C VAL A 15 -7.39 7.70 2.02
N PHE A 16 -7.14 6.82 2.98
CA PHE A 16 -8.21 6.23 3.78
C PHE A 16 -8.27 7.01 5.10
N LEU A 17 -9.34 7.77 5.29
CA LEU A 17 -9.56 8.61 6.45
C LEU A 17 -10.57 7.94 7.36
N GLN A 18 -10.13 7.41 8.50
CA GLN A 18 -11.00 6.82 9.52
C GLN A 18 -11.01 7.70 10.75
N ASP A 19 -12.18 7.86 11.36
CA ASP A 19 -12.33 8.53 12.66
C ASP A 19 -13.49 7.93 13.48
N GLY A 20 -13.68 8.40 14.72
CA GLY A 20 -14.79 8.09 15.61
C GLY A 20 -15.64 9.33 15.94
N GLU A 21 -16.96 9.16 16.05
CA GLU A 21 -17.91 10.19 16.46
C GLU A 21 -17.62 10.73 17.87
N ASN A 22 -16.96 9.91 18.71
CA ASN A 22 -16.64 10.22 20.11
C ASN A 22 -15.12 10.29 20.33
N ASP A 23 -14.34 10.64 19.30
CA ASP A 23 -12.88 10.78 19.43
C ASP A 23 -12.49 12.02 20.27
N ILE A 24 -11.18 12.20 20.47
CA ILE A 24 -10.61 13.19 21.37
C ILE A 24 -11.13 14.61 21.06
N ASN A 25 -11.70 15.21 22.09
CA ASN A 25 -12.09 16.61 22.10
C ASN A 25 -11.55 17.28 23.37
N LEU A 26 -10.48 18.06 23.20
CA LEU A 26 -9.76 18.75 24.27
C LEU A 26 -9.66 20.25 23.95
N THR A 27 -9.09 21.02 24.87
CA THR A 27 -8.88 22.47 24.67
C THR A 27 -7.99 22.79 23.47
N GLN A 28 -7.13 21.86 23.05
CA GLN A 28 -6.28 21.97 21.87
C GLN A 28 -7.00 21.64 20.55
N GLY A 29 -8.20 21.06 20.60
CA GLY A 29 -9.00 20.79 19.40
C GLY A 29 -9.92 19.57 19.52
N ASN A 30 -10.82 19.49 18.53
CA ASN A 30 -11.77 18.38 18.35
C ASN A 30 -11.36 17.58 17.10
N TRP A 31 -10.98 16.32 17.30
CA TRP A 31 -10.43 15.47 16.24
C TRP A 31 -11.49 15.05 15.23
N THR A 32 -12.67 14.64 15.72
CA THR A 32 -13.85 14.35 14.90
C THR A 32 -14.19 15.51 13.96
N LEU A 33 -14.28 16.73 14.49
CA LEU A 33 -14.57 17.92 13.69
C LEU A 33 -13.44 18.24 12.72
N ALA A 34 -12.18 18.01 13.09
CA ALA A 34 -11.05 18.23 12.20
C ALA A 34 -11.11 17.28 10.98
N ASN A 35 -11.42 16.00 11.20
CA ASN A 35 -11.54 15.01 10.12
C ASN A 35 -12.80 15.22 9.27
N LEU A 36 -13.94 15.60 9.88
CA LEU A 36 -15.14 16.04 9.15
C LEU A 36 -14.89 17.27 8.27
N ASN A 37 -13.97 18.16 8.64
CA ASN A 37 -13.55 19.27 7.79
C ASN A 37 -12.54 18.87 6.70
N MET A 38 -11.78 17.80 6.94
CA MET A 38 -10.77 17.27 6.02
C MET A 38 -11.41 16.48 4.88
N GLU A 39 -12.42 15.66 5.16
CA GLU A 39 -13.19 14.89 4.16
C GLU A 39 -13.62 15.74 2.95
N PRO A 40 -14.35 16.87 3.12
CA PRO A 40 -14.79 17.67 1.98
C PRO A 40 -13.64 18.43 1.33
N ALA A 41 -12.50 18.61 2.03
CA ALA A 41 -11.30 19.18 1.44
C ALA A 41 -10.64 18.20 0.46
N LEU A 42 -10.58 16.91 0.82
CA LEU A 42 -10.08 15.84 -0.04
C LEU A 42 -10.98 15.69 -1.28
N MET A 43 -12.30 15.69 -1.07
CA MET A 43 -13.30 15.68 -2.16
C MET A 43 -13.08 16.84 -3.13
N PHE A 44 -13.04 18.08 -2.60
CA PHE A 44 -12.87 19.28 -3.42
C PHE A 44 -11.58 19.26 -4.23
N ALA A 45 -10.49 18.77 -3.63
CA ALA A 45 -9.18 18.69 -4.27
C ALA A 45 -9.02 17.49 -5.20
N ARG A 46 -10.06 16.66 -5.37
CA ARG A 46 -10.08 15.48 -6.27
C ARG A 46 -9.06 14.41 -5.90
N TYR A 47 -8.80 14.24 -4.61
CA TYR A 47 -8.03 13.09 -4.15
C TYR A 47 -8.82 11.80 -4.34
N ASP A 48 -8.11 10.70 -4.53
CA ASP A 48 -8.66 9.37 -4.37
C ASP A 48 -8.73 9.04 -2.87
N TYR A 49 -9.91 9.16 -2.27
CA TYR A 49 -10.10 9.00 -0.84
C TYR A 49 -11.32 8.14 -0.50
N ARG A 50 -11.30 7.59 0.72
CA ARG A 50 -12.44 6.96 1.38
C ARG A 50 -12.51 7.46 2.81
N PHE A 51 -13.70 7.82 3.26
CA PHE A 51 -13.96 8.27 4.62
C PHE A 51 -14.86 7.27 5.34
N GLU A 52 -14.47 6.85 6.54
CA GLU A 52 -15.24 5.93 7.38
C GLU A 52 -15.32 6.49 8.80
N MET A 53 -16.54 6.78 9.24
CA MET A 53 -16.83 7.25 10.60
C MET A 53 -17.38 6.10 11.44
N GLY A 54 -16.68 5.76 12.53
CA GLY A 54 -17.18 4.82 13.53
C GLY A 54 -17.90 5.54 14.66
N SER A 55 -18.67 4.81 15.46
CA SER A 55 -19.33 5.36 16.66
C SER A 55 -18.42 5.40 17.91
N GLY A 56 -17.21 4.85 17.82
CA GLY A 56 -16.24 4.78 18.92
C GLY A 56 -15.48 6.07 19.20
N GLY A 57 -14.53 6.01 20.14
CA GLY A 57 -13.62 7.10 20.47
C GLY A 57 -12.16 6.75 20.17
N HIS A 58 -11.25 7.22 21.04
CA HIS A 58 -9.81 6.98 20.89
C HIS A 58 -9.39 5.56 21.29
N ASP A 59 -9.83 4.57 20.51
CA ASP A 59 -9.55 3.16 20.73
C ASP A 59 -9.29 2.40 19.40
N LEU A 60 -8.95 1.12 19.51
CA LEU A 60 -8.59 0.27 18.38
C LEU A 60 -9.77 -0.54 17.82
N GLN A 61 -10.98 -0.42 18.37
CA GLN A 61 -12.08 -1.32 18.02
C GLN A 61 -12.50 -1.16 16.57
N HIS A 62 -12.87 0.06 16.16
CA HIS A 62 -13.32 0.32 14.79
C HIS A 62 -12.16 0.23 13.79
N GLY A 63 -11.08 0.98 14.04
CA GLY A 63 -9.91 0.99 13.16
C GLY A 63 -9.31 -0.41 12.98
N GLY A 64 -9.20 -1.20 14.04
CA GLY A 64 -8.73 -2.57 13.99
C GLY A 64 -9.66 -3.51 13.23
N ALA A 65 -10.98 -3.36 13.38
CA ALA A 65 -11.97 -4.16 12.68
C ALA A 65 -11.94 -3.94 11.15
N ILE A 66 -11.78 -2.69 10.71
CA ILE A 66 -11.78 -2.36 9.26
C ILE A 66 -10.39 -2.42 8.62
N PHE A 67 -9.32 -2.58 9.41
CA PHE A 67 -7.94 -2.50 8.91
C PHE A 67 -7.64 -3.41 7.71
N PRO A 68 -8.06 -4.70 7.67
CA PRO A 68 -7.84 -5.55 6.50
C PRO A 68 -8.48 -5.00 5.22
N ASP A 69 -9.68 -4.42 5.32
CA ASP A 69 -10.38 -3.82 4.18
C ASP A 69 -9.75 -2.48 3.77
N THR A 70 -9.27 -1.70 4.74
CA THR A 70 -8.45 -0.51 4.48
C THR A 70 -7.22 -0.86 3.64
N LEU A 71 -6.49 -1.93 3.99
CA LEU A 71 -5.33 -2.36 3.22
C LEU A 71 -5.71 -2.79 1.79
N ARG A 72 -6.77 -3.60 1.63
CA ARG A 72 -7.27 -3.98 0.29
C ARG A 72 -7.64 -2.76 -0.53
N TRP A 73 -8.30 -1.77 0.07
CA TRP A 73 -8.70 -0.55 -0.62
C TRP A 73 -7.49 0.30 -1.00
N ILE A 74 -6.52 0.50 -0.11
CA ILE A 74 -5.32 1.30 -0.40
C ILE A 74 -4.47 0.64 -1.50
N TRP A 75 -4.33 -0.69 -1.48
CA TRP A 75 -3.55 -1.45 -2.46
C TRP A 75 -4.34 -1.91 -3.68
N ARG A 76 -5.59 -1.50 -3.84
CA ARG A 76 -6.35 -1.84 -5.05
C ARG A 76 -5.59 -1.36 -6.29
N ASP A 77 -5.54 -2.20 -7.31
CA ASP A 77 -4.77 -1.95 -8.54
C ASP A 77 -3.25 -1.87 -8.37
N TYR A 78 -2.70 -2.15 -7.19
CA TYR A 78 -1.27 -2.34 -7.04
C TYR A 78 -0.89 -3.67 -7.70
N THR A 79 -0.35 -3.58 -8.91
CA THR A 79 0.05 -4.74 -9.72
C THR A 79 1.37 -5.38 -9.27
N GLY A 80 1.93 -4.94 -8.13
CA GLY A 80 3.17 -5.39 -7.49
C GLY A 80 3.95 -6.41 -8.30
N SER A 81 4.74 -5.94 -9.27
CA SER A 81 5.66 -6.74 -10.10
C SER A 81 5.14 -8.14 -10.54
N ILE A 82 3.84 -8.30 -10.80
CA ILE A 82 3.32 -9.52 -11.46
C ILE A 82 3.96 -9.66 -12.86
N ILE A 83 4.44 -8.55 -13.43
CA ILE A 83 5.21 -8.51 -14.67
C ILE A 83 6.68 -8.93 -14.43
N ASP A 84 7.36 -8.47 -13.38
CA ASP A 84 8.76 -8.84 -13.10
C ASP A 84 8.89 -10.29 -12.58
N SER A 85 7.90 -10.79 -11.83
CA SER A 85 7.86 -12.19 -11.39
C SER A 85 7.60 -13.17 -12.54
N LYS A 86 6.79 -12.80 -13.55
CA LYS A 86 6.57 -13.62 -14.75
C LYS A 86 7.73 -13.54 -15.74
N LEU A 87 8.34 -12.37 -15.92
CA LEU A 87 9.55 -12.19 -16.74
C LEU A 87 10.77 -12.90 -16.12
N SER A 88 10.99 -12.80 -14.80
CA SER A 88 12.06 -13.54 -14.12
C SER A 88 11.84 -15.04 -14.14
N MET A 89 10.60 -15.53 -14.00
CA MET A 89 10.30 -16.96 -14.16
C MET A 89 10.63 -17.45 -15.58
N ALA A 90 10.25 -16.69 -16.62
CA ALA A 90 10.52 -17.04 -18.02
C ALA A 90 12.02 -17.00 -18.37
N GLN A 91 12.78 -16.04 -17.81
CA GLN A 91 14.25 -15.94 -17.98
C GLN A 91 15.01 -17.04 -17.22
N ASN A 92 14.46 -17.55 -16.12
CA ASN A 92 15.07 -18.65 -15.37
C ASN A 92 14.95 -20.01 -16.06
N PHE A 93 13.98 -20.21 -16.96
CA PHE A 93 13.87 -21.46 -17.72
C PHE A 93 14.91 -21.59 -18.84
N THR A 94 15.36 -20.49 -19.44
CA THR A 94 16.44 -20.52 -20.43
C THR A 94 17.81 -20.67 -19.77
N HIS A 95 18.02 -20.11 -18.57
CA HIS A 95 19.29 -20.22 -17.83
C HIS A 95 19.51 -21.59 -17.17
N PHE A 96 18.44 -22.34 -16.86
CA PHE A 96 18.53 -23.68 -16.27
C PHE A 96 19.02 -24.76 -17.25
N ALA A 97 18.86 -24.53 -18.56
CA ALA A 97 19.36 -25.43 -19.59
C ALA A 97 20.88 -25.33 -19.76
N ASP A 98 21.45 -24.12 -19.67
CA ASP A 98 22.89 -23.88 -19.80
C ASP A 98 23.68 -24.21 -18.51
N SER A 99 23.12 -23.91 -17.33
CA SER A 99 23.81 -24.11 -16.05
C SER A 99 24.00 -25.58 -15.64
N ARG A 100 23.22 -26.52 -16.18
CA ARG A 100 23.46 -27.97 -15.99
C ARG A 100 24.69 -28.47 -16.75
N HIS A 101 25.05 -27.83 -17.86
CA HIS A 101 26.23 -28.21 -18.64
C HIS A 101 27.52 -27.73 -17.94
N GLU A 102 27.52 -26.50 -17.43
CA GLU A 102 28.68 -25.95 -16.72
C GLU A 102 28.93 -26.61 -15.34
N PHE A 103 27.88 -27.00 -14.61
CA PHE A 103 28.05 -27.66 -13.31
C PHE A 103 28.68 -29.07 -13.45
N ASN A 104 28.26 -29.84 -14.46
CA ASN A 104 28.81 -31.18 -14.69
C ASN A 104 30.26 -31.12 -15.19
N LEU A 105 30.61 -30.17 -16.07
CA LEU A 105 31.99 -29.94 -16.50
C LEU A 105 32.93 -29.55 -15.35
N LYS A 106 32.41 -28.86 -14.33
CA LYS A 106 33.18 -28.46 -13.15
C LYS A 106 33.43 -29.62 -12.19
N ILE A 107 32.47 -30.55 -12.07
CA ILE A 107 32.60 -31.77 -11.26
C ILE A 107 33.56 -32.75 -11.95
N ASP A 108 33.43 -32.99 -13.25
CA ASP A 108 34.27 -33.95 -13.97
C ASP A 108 35.76 -33.54 -14.01
N ASN A 109 36.05 -32.23 -13.98
CA ASN A 109 37.42 -31.69 -13.86
C ASN A 109 37.99 -31.75 -12.44
N MET A 110 37.15 -31.85 -11.39
CA MET A 110 37.61 -31.98 -10.01
C MET A 110 37.86 -33.43 -9.60
N VAL A 111 37.29 -34.40 -10.32
CA VAL A 111 37.41 -35.83 -10.00
C VAL A 111 38.54 -36.53 -10.80
N ASN A 112 39.10 -35.88 -11.82
CA ASN A 112 40.18 -36.44 -12.67
C ASN A 112 41.52 -35.69 -12.53
N ILE A 113 41.93 -35.35 -11.31
CA ILE A 113 43.32 -34.96 -11.03
C ILE A 113 43.93 -36.12 -10.22
N GLU A 114 44.75 -36.92 -10.90
CA GLU A 114 45.70 -37.88 -10.30
C GLU A 114 46.69 -37.18 -9.35
#